data_AF-A0AAU5Q054-F1
#
_entry.id   AF-A0AAU5Q054-F1
#
_cell.length_a   1.000
_cell.length_b   1.000
_cell.length_c   1.000
_cell.angle_alpha   90.00
_cell.angle_beta   90.00
_cell.angle_gamma   90.00
#
_symmetry.space_group_name_H-M   'P 1'
#
loop_
_entity.id
_entity.type
_entity.pdbx_description
1 polymer ?
#
loop_
_entity_poly.entity_id
_entity_poly.type
_entity_poly.pdbx_seq_one_letter_code
_entity_poly.pdbx_strand_id
1 'polypeptide(L)'
;MLEGIVGGLVGALVALLGTWITIRETRRGRVTASEEKASEQLFELLKRLRQDPESLRDVRALEDFEETYRAAVFAFRDPKVRNRLTQSLTAILQGRHLAFTPEMRYHLADLDRVMARDIRQTLTVRLDGKRLPKPEEDWVRATTDVVDYLEKWAAAMEAAELQAEEERERLDRAPGEFW
;
A
#
# COMPACT_ATOMS: atom_id res chain seq x y z
N MET A 1 39.46 -31.73 40.25
CA MET A 1 38.74 -32.35 39.11
C MET A 1 37.40 -31.69 38.80
N LEU A 2 36.59 -31.30 39.80
CA LEU A 2 35.31 -30.61 39.59
C LEU A 2 35.42 -29.23 38.94
N GLU A 3 36.44 -28.42 39.26
CA GLU A 3 36.59 -27.06 38.74
C GLU A 3 36.81 -26.99 37.22
N GLY A 4 37.51 -27.98 36.64
CA GLY A 4 37.72 -28.05 35.19
C GLY A 4 36.47 -28.40 34.39
N ILE A 5 35.57 -29.20 34.98
CA ILE A 5 34.27 -29.57 34.38
C ILE A 5 33.33 -28.36 34.41
N VAL A 6 33.32 -27.62 35.52
CA VAL A 6 32.51 -26.40 35.67
C VAL A 6 33.00 -25.31 34.71
N GLY A 7 34.31 -25.10 34.59
CA GLY A 7 34.89 -24.15 33.62
C GLY A 7 34.57 -24.51 32.16
N GLY A 8 34.63 -25.80 31.81
CA GLY A 8 34.29 -26.27 30.47
C GLY A 8 32.81 -26.08 30.10
N LEU A 9 31.90 -26.35 31.04
CA LEU A 9 30.46 -26.17 30.83
C LEU A 9 30.07 -24.69 30.71
N VAL A 10 30.67 -23.82 31.53
CA VAL A 10 30.43 -22.36 31.44
C VAL A 10 30.96 -21.82 30.12
N GLY A 11 32.17 -22.22 29.69
CA GLY A 11 32.73 -21.83 28.40
C GLY A 11 31.87 -22.26 27.22
N ALA A 12 31.36 -23.49 27.24
CA ALA A 12 30.45 -24.00 26.20
C ALA A 12 29.11 -23.23 26.16
N LEU A 13 28.56 -22.88 27.33
CA LEU A 13 27.31 -22.11 27.41
C LEU A 13 27.47 -20.70 26.82
N VAL A 14 28.58 -20.03 27.12
CA VAL A 14 28.91 -18.70 26.56
C VAL A 14 29.09 -18.78 25.04
N ALA A 15 29.78 -19.80 24.53
CA ALA A 15 29.96 -20.00 23.10
C ALA A 15 28.62 -20.25 22.36
N LEU A 16 27.72 -21.04 22.95
CA LEU A 16 26.38 -21.28 22.42
C LEU A 16 25.52 -20.01 22.40
N LEU A 17 25.56 -19.22 23.48
CA LEU A 17 24.88 -17.93 23.56
C LEU A 17 25.41 -16.94 22.50
N GLY A 18 26.73 -16.82 22.36
CA GLY A 18 27.35 -15.99 21.34
C GLY A 18 26.93 -16.41 19.93
N THR A 19 26.98 -17.71 19.63
CA THR A 19 26.56 -18.26 18.34
C THR A 19 25.07 -17.98 18.07
N TRP A 20 24.22 -18.13 19.08
CA TRP A 20 22.79 -17.85 18.97
C TRP A 20 22.50 -16.37 18.69
N ILE A 21 23.20 -15.44 19.36
CA ILE A 21 23.09 -13.99 19.12
C ILE A 21 23.49 -13.67 17.69
N THR A 22 24.64 -14.15 17.22
CA THR A 22 25.12 -13.92 15.85
C THR A 22 24.13 -14.46 14.82
N ILE A 23 23.62 -15.69 15.00
CA ILE A 23 22.62 -16.26 14.09
C ILE A 23 21.34 -15.42 14.08
N ARG A 24 20.90 -14.93 15.26
CA ARG A 24 19.71 -14.11 15.40
C ARG A 24 19.87 -12.77 14.70
N GLU A 25 21.02 -12.11 14.83
CA GLU A 25 21.33 -10.85 14.17
C GLU A 25 21.43 -11.02 12.66
N THR A 26 22.14 -12.04 12.17
CA THR A 26 22.23 -12.34 10.73
C THR A 26 20.87 -12.70 10.13
N ARG A 27 20.00 -13.40 10.89
CA ARG A 27 18.61 -13.66 10.46
C ARG A 27 17.79 -12.38 10.39
N ARG A 28 17.93 -11.48 11.36
CA ARG A 28 17.26 -10.18 11.35
C ARG A 28 17.72 -9.33 10.17
N GLY A 29 19.03 -9.22 9.95
CA GLY A 29 19.60 -8.46 8.83
C GLY A 29 19.12 -8.97 7.46
N ARG A 30 19.09 -10.29 7.25
CA ARG A 30 18.57 -10.88 6.01
C ARG A 30 17.08 -10.59 5.78
N VAL A 31 16.28 -10.63 6.84
CA VAL A 31 14.85 -10.33 6.76
C VAL A 31 14.63 -8.87 6.39
N THR A 32 15.32 -7.95 7.07
CA THR A 32 15.22 -6.52 6.76
C THR A 32 15.65 -6.24 5.32
N ALA A 33 16.77 -6.81 4.86
CA ALA A 33 17.22 -6.65 3.48
C ALA A 33 16.21 -7.20 2.45
N SER A 34 15.55 -8.33 2.75
CA SER A 34 14.50 -8.87 1.87
C SER A 34 13.26 -7.98 1.83
N GLU A 35 12.88 -7.37 2.96
CA GLU A 35 11.73 -6.46 3.04
C GLU A 35 12.03 -5.09 2.40
N GLU A 36 13.27 -4.61 2.49
CA GLU A 36 13.74 -3.41 1.78
C GLU A 36 13.65 -3.63 0.27
N LYS A 37 14.21 -4.73 -0.24
CA LYS A 37 14.12 -5.07 -1.67
C LYS A 37 12.67 -5.23 -2.14
N ALA A 38 11.83 -5.85 -1.33
CA ALA A 38 10.40 -5.98 -1.64
C ALA A 38 9.68 -4.63 -1.64
N SER A 39 10.05 -3.74 -0.73
CA SER A 39 9.52 -2.37 -0.69
C SER A 39 9.92 -1.59 -1.93
N GLU A 40 11.19 -1.67 -2.35
CA GLU A 40 11.67 -1.06 -3.61
C GLU A 40 10.89 -1.58 -4.83
N GLN A 41 10.67 -2.89 -4.91
CA GLN A 41 9.87 -3.49 -5.98
C GLN A 41 8.43 -2.95 -6.00
N LEU A 42 7.79 -2.85 -4.83
CA LEU A 42 6.44 -2.28 -4.72
C LEU A 42 6.40 -0.78 -5.08
N PHE A 43 7.41 0.00 -4.67
CA PHE A 43 7.49 1.42 -5.05
C PHE A 43 7.66 1.59 -6.56
N GLU A 44 8.48 0.75 -7.19
CA GLU A 44 8.68 0.79 -8.64
C GLU A 44 7.42 0.39 -9.39
N LEU A 45 6.69 -0.64 -8.93
CA LEU A 45 5.37 -0.99 -9.46
C LEU A 45 4.38 0.19 -9.36
N LEU A 46 4.27 0.82 -8.20
CA LEU A 46 3.40 1.99 -8.00
C LEU A 46 3.81 3.18 -8.87
N LYS A 47 5.13 3.37 -9.08
CA LYS A 47 5.64 4.43 -9.95
C LYS A 47 5.25 4.19 -11.40
N ARG A 48 5.36 2.95 -11.89
CA ARG A 48 4.93 2.56 -13.23
C ARG A 48 3.44 2.77 -13.43
N LEU A 49 2.62 2.34 -12.47
CA LEU A 49 1.17 2.59 -12.50
C LEU A 49 0.81 4.07 -12.58
N ARG A 50 1.55 4.92 -11.86
CA ARG A 50 1.33 6.37 -11.92
C ARG A 50 1.75 6.96 -13.27
N GLN A 51 2.80 6.43 -13.90
CA GLN A 51 3.32 6.94 -15.17
C GLN A 51 2.47 6.49 -16.36
N ASP A 52 1.97 5.26 -16.31
CA ASP A 52 1.09 4.68 -17.32
C ASP A 52 -0.07 3.94 -16.63
N PRO A 53 -1.15 4.65 -16.28
CA PRO A 53 -2.33 4.06 -15.65
C PRO A 53 -3.05 3.05 -16.55
N GLU A 54 -2.81 3.10 -17.86
CA GLU A 54 -3.44 2.23 -18.85
C GLU A 54 -2.64 0.95 -19.09
N SER A 55 -1.44 0.84 -18.53
CA SER A 55 -0.56 -0.33 -18.63
C SER A 55 -1.21 -1.64 -18.16
N LEU A 56 -2.19 -1.58 -17.25
CA LEU A 56 -2.90 -2.76 -16.74
C LEU A 56 -4.17 -3.13 -17.54
N ARG A 57 -4.40 -2.53 -18.72
CA ARG A 57 -5.53 -2.92 -19.57
C ARG A 57 -5.34 -4.26 -20.28
N ASP A 58 -4.10 -4.59 -20.62
CA ASP A 58 -3.79 -5.89 -21.21
C ASP A 58 -3.89 -6.96 -20.12
N VAL A 59 -4.65 -8.02 -20.39
CA VAL A 59 -4.82 -9.16 -19.48
C VAL A 59 -3.47 -9.73 -19.07
N ARG A 60 -2.50 -9.81 -20.00
CA ARG A 60 -1.16 -10.30 -19.69
C ARG A 60 -0.39 -9.37 -18.76
N ALA A 61 -0.45 -8.07 -19.02
CA ALA A 61 0.21 -7.08 -18.16
C ALA A 61 -0.40 -7.07 -16.75
N LEU A 62 -1.70 -7.33 -16.64
CA LEU A 62 -2.40 -7.46 -15.37
C LEU A 62 -1.98 -8.73 -14.61
N GLU A 63 -1.87 -9.87 -15.29
CA GLU A 63 -1.34 -11.11 -14.70
C GLU A 63 0.11 -10.95 -14.22
N ASP A 64 0.98 -10.36 -15.05
CA ASP A 64 2.38 -10.09 -14.71
C ASP A 64 2.50 -9.14 -13.50
N PHE A 65 1.65 -8.11 -13.46
CA PHE A 65 1.55 -7.20 -12.33
C PHE A 65 1.12 -7.95 -11.07
N GLU A 66 0.10 -8.82 -11.20
CA GLU A 66 -0.42 -9.61 -10.09
C GLU A 66 0.62 -10.54 -9.49
N GLU A 67 1.33 -11.27 -10.33
CA GLU A 67 2.41 -12.17 -9.90
C GLU A 67 3.53 -11.38 -9.20
N THR A 68 3.94 -10.24 -9.80
CA THR A 68 5.04 -9.43 -9.28
C THR A 68 4.69 -8.83 -7.91
N TYR A 69 3.49 -8.26 -7.73
CA TYR A 69 3.13 -7.69 -6.44
C TYR A 69 2.94 -8.78 -5.39
N ARG A 70 2.35 -9.93 -5.74
CA ARG A 70 2.17 -11.05 -4.80
C ARG A 70 3.52 -11.52 -4.28
N ALA A 71 4.50 -11.72 -5.18
CA ALA A 71 5.85 -12.10 -4.82
C ALA A 71 6.49 -11.08 -3.85
N ALA A 72 6.35 -9.79 -4.12
CA ALA A 72 6.87 -8.73 -3.25
C ALA A 72 6.15 -8.71 -1.89
N VAL A 73 4.83 -8.85 -1.85
CA VAL A 73 4.06 -8.89 -0.59
C VAL A 73 4.45 -10.11 0.26
N PHE A 74 4.66 -11.28 -0.34
CA PHE A 74 5.06 -12.48 0.41
C PHE A 74 6.44 -12.38 1.07
N ALA A 75 7.31 -11.48 0.59
CA ALA A 75 8.60 -11.23 1.23
C ALA A 75 8.47 -10.57 2.63
N PHE A 76 7.34 -9.92 2.92
CA PHE A 76 7.09 -9.34 4.25
C PHE A 76 6.75 -10.42 5.27
N ARG A 77 7.45 -10.44 6.41
CA ARG A 77 7.23 -11.47 7.42
C ARG A 77 5.94 -11.25 8.22
N ASP A 78 5.60 -9.99 8.48
CA ASP A 78 4.45 -9.62 9.30
C ASP A 78 3.13 -9.88 8.55
N PRO A 79 2.26 -10.78 9.03
CA PRO A 79 0.98 -11.08 8.38
C PRO A 79 0.05 -9.87 8.29
N LYS A 80 0.12 -8.91 9.24
CA LYS A 80 -0.71 -7.70 9.21
C LYS A 80 -0.29 -6.76 8.09
N VAL A 81 1.01 -6.60 7.88
CA VAL A 81 1.56 -5.85 6.75
C VAL A 81 1.16 -6.52 5.45
N ARG A 82 1.36 -7.83 5.34
CA ARG A 82 0.95 -8.59 4.14
C ARG A 82 -0.51 -8.38 3.82
N ASN A 83 -1.40 -8.58 4.79
CA ASN A 83 -2.83 -8.45 4.57
C ASN A 83 -3.22 -7.04 4.09
N ARG A 84 -2.66 -6.00 4.71
CA ARG A 84 -2.95 -4.60 4.35
C ARG A 84 -2.43 -4.24 2.95
N LEU A 85 -1.22 -4.69 2.62
CA LEU A 85 -0.65 -4.50 1.28
C LEU A 85 -1.48 -5.25 0.22
N THR A 86 -1.83 -6.50 0.48
CA THR A 86 -2.69 -7.30 -0.40
C THR A 86 -4.02 -6.60 -0.64
N GLN A 87 -4.72 -6.17 0.42
CA GLN A 87 -6.01 -5.48 0.28
C GLN A 87 -5.89 -4.21 -0.58
N SER A 88 -4.83 -3.42 -0.38
CA SER A 88 -4.62 -2.20 -1.16
C SER A 88 -4.35 -2.48 -2.64
N LEU A 89 -3.52 -3.48 -2.93
CA LEU A 89 -3.17 -3.86 -4.30
C LEU A 89 -4.34 -4.55 -5.01
N THR A 90 -5.10 -5.37 -4.29
CA THR A 90 -6.33 -5.98 -4.78
C THR A 90 -7.39 -4.94 -5.08
N ALA A 91 -7.56 -3.90 -4.26
CA ALA A 91 -8.48 -2.81 -4.55
C ALA A 91 -8.10 -2.06 -5.84
N ILE A 92 -6.80 -1.80 -6.06
CA ILE A 92 -6.31 -1.23 -7.33
C ILE A 92 -6.71 -2.13 -8.50
N LEU A 93 -6.41 -3.43 -8.44
CA LEU A 93 -6.76 -4.38 -9.49
C LEU A 93 -8.26 -4.46 -9.75
N GLN A 94 -9.06 -4.59 -8.70
CA GLN A 94 -10.52 -4.62 -8.79
C GLN A 94 -11.06 -3.36 -9.44
N GLY A 95 -10.55 -2.18 -9.06
CA GLY A 95 -10.90 -0.93 -9.71
C GLY A 95 -10.62 -0.97 -11.20
N ARG A 96 -9.42 -1.40 -11.61
CA ARG A 96 -9.06 -1.53 -13.04
C ARG A 96 -9.95 -2.49 -13.79
N HIS A 97 -10.31 -3.62 -13.17
CA HIS A 97 -11.27 -4.54 -13.75
C HIS A 97 -12.65 -3.91 -13.92
N LEU A 98 -13.09 -3.09 -12.97
CA LEU A 98 -14.46 -2.54 -12.95
C LEU A 98 -14.64 -1.26 -13.77
N ALA A 99 -13.57 -0.57 -14.16
CA ALA A 99 -13.62 0.71 -14.88
C ALA A 99 -13.92 0.57 -16.38
N PHE A 100 -15.06 -0.06 -16.68
CA PHE A 100 -15.56 -0.25 -18.04
C PHE A 100 -16.17 1.04 -18.61
N THR A 101 -16.68 1.93 -17.77
CA THR A 101 -17.26 3.22 -18.19
C THR A 101 -16.25 4.36 -18.13
N PRO A 102 -16.33 5.38 -19.01
CA PRO A 102 -15.50 6.58 -18.93
C PRO A 102 -15.55 7.28 -17.57
N GLU A 103 -16.73 7.32 -16.94
CA GLU A 103 -16.97 7.97 -15.65
C GLU A 103 -16.19 7.26 -14.53
N MET A 104 -16.29 5.93 -14.45
CA MET A 104 -15.52 5.14 -13.47
C MET A 104 -14.00 5.30 -13.63
N ARG A 105 -13.52 5.55 -14.86
CA ARG A 105 -12.08 5.78 -15.11
C ARG A 105 -11.57 7.07 -14.50
N TYR A 106 -12.38 8.12 -14.45
CA TYR A 106 -12.01 9.36 -13.76
C TYR A 106 -11.81 9.13 -12.26
N HIS A 107 -12.62 8.26 -11.65
CA HIS A 107 -12.56 7.96 -10.22
C HIS A 107 -11.49 6.92 -9.85
N LEU A 108 -10.94 6.19 -10.83
CA LEU A 108 -9.80 5.29 -10.58
C LEU A 108 -8.58 6.03 -10.05
N ALA A 109 -8.32 7.25 -10.53
CA ALA A 109 -7.18 8.04 -10.07
C ALA A 109 -7.25 8.31 -8.57
N ASP A 110 -8.46 8.47 -8.02
CA ASP A 110 -8.66 8.64 -6.57
C ASP A 110 -8.47 7.34 -5.80
N LEU A 111 -9.02 6.24 -6.30
CA LEU A 111 -8.76 4.92 -5.72
C LEU A 111 -7.25 4.62 -5.69
N ASP A 112 -6.54 4.82 -6.80
CA ASP A 112 -5.09 4.66 -6.88
C ASP A 112 -4.37 5.56 -5.88
N ARG A 113 -4.82 6.82 -5.73
CA ARG A 113 -4.23 7.78 -4.80
C ARG A 113 -4.37 7.30 -3.36
N VAL A 114 -5.55 6.85 -2.94
CA VAL A 114 -5.80 6.35 -1.59
C VAL A 114 -4.99 5.07 -1.35
N MET A 115 -5.02 4.11 -2.28
CA MET A 115 -4.30 2.84 -2.15
C MET A 115 -2.78 3.04 -2.18
N ALA A 116 -2.26 3.86 -3.08
CA ALA A 116 -0.84 4.17 -3.12
C ALA A 116 -0.39 4.89 -1.84
N ARG A 117 -1.19 5.84 -1.32
CA ARG A 117 -0.89 6.50 -0.03
C ARG A 117 -0.79 5.47 1.10
N ASP A 118 -1.76 4.56 1.21
CA ASP A 118 -1.74 3.52 2.24
C ASP A 118 -0.53 2.59 2.11
N ILE A 119 -0.22 2.13 0.89
CA ILE A 119 0.96 1.29 0.63
C ILE A 119 2.24 2.03 1.06
N ARG A 120 2.43 3.29 0.65
CA ARG A 120 3.61 4.07 1.05
C ARG A 120 3.71 4.20 2.57
N GLN A 121 2.60 4.48 3.26
CA GLN A 121 2.58 4.62 4.71
C GLN A 121 2.89 3.28 5.40
N THR A 122 2.27 2.19 4.95
CA THR A 122 2.48 0.83 5.44
C THR A 122 3.94 0.40 5.30
N LEU A 123 4.54 0.62 4.12
CA LEU A 123 5.95 0.31 3.86
C LEU A 123 6.89 1.15 4.73
N THR A 124 6.67 2.47 4.79
CA THR A 124 7.50 3.39 5.59
C THR A 124 7.50 3.00 7.07
N VAL A 125 6.31 2.79 7.64
CA VAL A 125 6.16 2.39 9.05
C VAL A 125 6.81 1.03 9.30
N ARG A 126 6.72 0.09 8.34
CA ARG A 126 7.31 -1.24 8.49
C ARG A 126 8.83 -1.20 8.46
N LEU A 127 9.42 -0.44 7.54
CA LEU A 127 10.87 -0.26 7.45
C LEU A 127 11.43 0.46 8.68
N ASP A 128 10.68 1.42 9.22
CA ASP A 128 10.99 2.10 10.49
C ASP A 128 10.84 1.20 11.73
N GLY A 129 10.32 -0.03 11.58
CA GLY A 129 10.03 -0.93 12.70
C GLY A 129 8.93 -0.42 13.65
N LYS A 130 8.10 0.51 13.17
CA LYS A 130 7.03 1.14 13.95
C LYS A 130 5.74 0.32 13.90
N ARG A 131 4.82 0.63 14.81
CA ARG A 131 3.49 0.03 14.83
C ARG A 131 2.67 0.53 13.63
N LEU A 132 2.01 -0.39 12.93
CA LEU A 132 1.06 -0.06 11.86
C LEU A 132 -0.01 0.92 12.36
N PRO A 133 -0.24 2.03 11.63
CA PRO A 133 -1.30 2.99 11.97
C PRO A 133 -2.67 2.35 11.75
N LYS A 134 -3.72 2.95 12.31
CA LYS A 134 -5.08 2.56 11.92
C LYS A 134 -5.30 2.94 10.45
N PRO A 135 -6.01 2.12 9.65
CA PRO A 135 -6.39 2.52 8.31
C PRO A 135 -7.32 3.73 8.34
N GLU A 136 -7.16 4.59 7.34
CA GLU A 136 -8.03 5.75 7.14
C GLU A 136 -9.41 5.31 6.65
N GLU A 137 -10.42 6.13 6.91
CA GLU A 137 -11.81 5.78 6.56
C GLU A 137 -12.00 5.56 5.05
N ASP A 138 -11.37 6.40 4.21
CA ASP A 138 -11.40 6.24 2.76
C ASP A 138 -10.87 4.89 2.30
N TRP A 139 -9.78 4.43 2.93
CA TRP A 139 -9.20 3.13 2.63
C TRP A 139 -10.12 2.00 3.06
N VAL A 140 -10.75 2.11 4.23
CA VAL A 140 -11.70 1.10 4.72
C VAL A 140 -12.87 0.99 3.76
N ARG A 141 -13.43 2.13 3.31
CA ARG A 141 -14.51 2.14 2.34
C ARG A 141 -14.08 1.48 1.03
N ALA A 142 -12.98 1.93 0.45
CA ALA A 142 -12.46 1.45 -0.83
C ALA A 142 -12.09 -0.05 -0.83
N THR A 143 -11.65 -0.60 0.30
CA THR A 143 -11.29 -2.03 0.40
C THR A 143 -12.45 -2.93 0.83
N THR A 144 -13.53 -2.36 1.35
CA THR A 144 -14.74 -3.13 1.71
C THR A 144 -15.61 -3.38 0.49
N ASP A 145 -15.86 -2.33 -0.30
CA ASP A 145 -16.64 -2.42 -1.53
C ASP A 145 -16.11 -1.39 -2.53
N VAL A 146 -15.32 -1.86 -3.49
CA VAL A 146 -14.71 -1.02 -4.52
C VAL A 146 -15.77 -0.41 -5.44
N VAL A 147 -16.85 -1.15 -5.73
CA VAL A 147 -17.92 -0.68 -6.62
C VAL A 147 -18.66 0.46 -5.95
N ASP A 148 -19.17 0.24 -4.74
CA ASP A 148 -19.87 1.25 -3.95
C ASP A 148 -18.99 2.48 -3.70
N TYR A 149 -17.69 2.29 -3.48
CA TYR A 149 -16.75 3.39 -3.33
C TYR A 149 -16.66 4.25 -4.60
N LEU A 150 -16.49 3.62 -5.77
CA LEU A 150 -16.40 4.33 -7.05
C LEU A 150 -17.72 5.02 -7.43
N GLU A 151 -18.86 4.37 -7.19
CA GLU A 151 -20.18 4.94 -7.48
C GLU A 151 -20.51 6.14 -6.59
N LYS A 152 -20.23 6.06 -5.28
CA LYS A 152 -20.43 7.19 -4.36
C LYS A 152 -19.54 8.37 -4.69
N TRP A 153 -18.32 8.11 -5.15
CA TRP A 153 -17.43 9.16 -5.63
C TRP A 153 -17.93 9.84 -6.90
N ALA A 154 -18.48 9.05 -7.84
CA ALA A 154 -19.11 9.61 -9.03
C ALA A 154 -20.28 10.54 -8.68
N ALA A 155 -21.18 10.09 -7.81
CA ALA A 155 -22.32 10.89 -7.36
C ALA A 155 -21.89 12.16 -6.60
N ALA A 156 -20.84 12.08 -5.77
CA ALA A 156 -20.35 13.24 -5.02
C ALA A 156 -19.72 14.30 -5.94
N MET A 157 -19.02 13.88 -6.99
CA MET A 157 -18.43 14.79 -7.97
C MET A 157 -19.48 15.45 -8.86
N GLU A 158 -20.48 14.71 -9.33
CA GLU A 158 -21.61 15.26 -10.09
C GLU A 158 -22.35 16.33 -9.26
N ALA A 159 -22.58 16.07 -7.97
CA ALA A 159 -23.16 17.05 -7.06
C ALA A 159 -22.26 18.29 -6.85
N ALA A 160 -20.94 18.12 -6.80
CA ALA A 160 -19.99 19.22 -6.67
C ALA A 160 -19.88 20.07 -7.96
N GLU A 161 -19.95 19.45 -9.13
CA GLU A 161 -19.99 20.13 -10.42
C GLU A 161 -21.25 20.98 -10.56
N LEU A 162 -22.42 20.42 -10.19
CA LEU A 162 -23.68 21.15 -10.19
C LEU A 162 -23.62 22.37 -9.25
N GLN A 163 -23.08 22.21 -8.04
CA GLN A 163 -22.89 23.32 -7.10
C GLN A 163 -21.93 24.40 -7.65
N ALA A 164 -20.85 23.98 -8.31
CA ALA A 164 -19.90 24.91 -8.91
C ALA A 164 -20.51 25.68 -10.09
N GLU A 165 -21.38 25.04 -10.87
CA GLU A 165 -22.13 25.67 -11.95
C GLU A 165 -23.16 26.66 -11.40
N GLU A 166 -23.93 26.28 -10.37
CA GLU A 166 -24.86 27.19 -9.68
C GLU A 166 -24.14 28.40 -9.06
N GLU A 167 -22.94 28.21 -8.49
CA GLU A 167 -22.14 29.29 -7.92
C GLU A 167 -21.58 30.21 -9.01
N ARG A 168 -21.15 29.67 -10.16
CA ARG A 168 -20.77 30.46 -11.33
C ARG A 168 -21.94 31.26 -11.88
N GLU A 169 -23.11 30.65 -12.04
CA GLU A 169 -24.32 31.35 -12.48
C GLU A 169 -24.72 32.45 -11.49
N ARG A 170 -24.56 32.23 -10.18
CA ARG A 170 -24.81 33.25 -9.16
C ARG A 170 -23.84 34.43 -9.29
N LEU A 171 -22.55 34.15 -9.49
CA LEU A 171 -21.53 35.18 -9.68
C LEU A 171 -21.74 35.96 -10.99
N ASP A 172 -22.12 35.28 -12.08
CA ASP A 172 -22.42 35.90 -13.37
C ASP A 172 -23.73 36.72 -13.34
N ARG A 173 -24.72 36.30 -12.53
CA ARG A 173 -25.98 37.04 -12.30
C ARG A 173 -25.86 38.17 -11.28
N ALA A 174 -24.70 38.37 -10.65
CA ALA A 174 -24.42 39.52 -9.80
C ALA A 174 -23.65 40.58 -10.60
N PRO A 175 -24.31 41.39 -11.46
CA PRO A 175 -23.63 42.48 -12.14
C PRO A 175 -23.21 43.52 -11.10
N GLY A 176 -21.90 43.59 -10.84
CA GLY A 176 -21.20 44.75 -10.29
C GLY A 176 -21.90 45.54 -9.19
N GLU A 177 -21.94 45.00 -7.97
CA GLU A 177 -21.92 45.85 -6.76
C GLU A 177 -20.45 46.08 -6.35
N PHE A 178 -19.68 46.69 -7.24
CA PHE A 178 -18.40 47.32 -6.93
C PHE A 178 -18.48 48.77 -7.42
N TRP A 179 -19.24 49.58 -6.68
CA TRP A 179 -19.11 51.03 -6.64
C TRP A 179 -19.11 51.48 -5.18
#